data_AF-A0A6P8JPJ2-F1
#
_entry.id   AF-A0A6P8JPJ2-F1
#
_cell.length_a   1.000
_cell.length_b   1.000
_cell.length_c   1.000
_cell.angle_alpha   90.00
_cell.angle_beta   90.00
_cell.angle_gamma   90.00
#
_symmetry.space_group_name_H-M   'P 1'
#
loop_
_entity.id
_entity.type
_entity.pdbx_description
1 polymer ?
#
loop_
_entity_poly.entity_id
_entity_poly.type
_entity_poly.pdbx_seq_one_letter_code
_entity_poly.pdbx_strand_id
1 'polypeptide(L)'
;MGSALENYVNQVRTLSASGSYRELAEELPESLSLLARNWSILDNVLETLDMQQHSLGVLYVLLAKLHSASTANPEPVQLIQLMRDFVQRNNNEQLRYAVCAFYETCHLFTEFVVQKNLSILGIRIISRAIDQIRQLDTQLTPIHADLCLLSLKAKNFSVVLPYLDADITDISTVAAECKTQQQQQSQHADANNDAKYFLLYFYYGGMIYTAVKNYERALYFFEVCITTPAMAMSHIMLEAYKKFLMVSLIVEGKIAYIPKNTQVIGRFMKPMANHYHDLVNVYANSSSEELRIIILKYSEAFTRDNNMGLAKQVATSLYKRNIQRLTKTFLTLSLSDVASRVQLASAVEAERYILNMIKSGEIYASINQKDGMVLFKDDPEKYNSPEMFLNVQNNITHVLDQVRQINKMEEEIILNPMYVKKALGSQDDDLTSQHPKTFSGDPTD
;
A
#
# COMPACT_ATOMS: atom_id res chain seq x y z
N MET A 1 -28.40 -8.95 34.93
CA MET A 1 -27.23 -8.55 34.11
C MET A 1 -26.30 -9.73 33.83
N GLY A 2 -26.03 -10.64 34.78
CA GLY A 2 -25.33 -11.91 34.49
C GLY A 2 -26.08 -12.85 33.53
N SER A 3 -27.42 -12.89 33.59
CA SER A 3 -28.24 -13.77 32.74
C SER A 3 -28.11 -13.52 31.23
N ALA A 4 -27.88 -12.28 30.80
CA ALA A 4 -27.72 -11.97 29.37
C ALA A 4 -26.37 -12.44 28.82
N LEU A 5 -25.31 -12.39 29.65
CA LEU A 5 -23.97 -12.88 29.31
C LEU A 5 -23.91 -14.41 29.36
N GLU A 6 -24.57 -15.03 30.33
CA GLU A 6 -24.71 -16.49 30.40
C GLU A 6 -25.52 -17.03 29.22
N ASN A 7 -26.61 -16.34 28.82
CA ASN A 7 -27.36 -16.66 27.61
C ASN A 7 -26.50 -16.54 26.35
N TYR A 8 -25.68 -15.49 26.25
CA TYR A 8 -24.72 -15.33 25.16
C TYR A 8 -23.71 -16.49 25.09
N VAL A 9 -23.07 -16.84 26.21
CA VAL A 9 -22.11 -17.96 26.28
C VAL A 9 -22.78 -19.29 25.94
N ASN A 10 -24.00 -19.51 26.42
CA ASN A 10 -24.76 -20.71 26.12
C ASN A 10 -25.17 -20.79 24.64
N GLN A 11 -25.60 -19.67 24.05
CA GLN A 11 -25.95 -19.57 22.62
C GLN A 11 -24.73 -19.79 21.73
N VAL A 12 -23.57 -19.22 22.10
CA VAL A 12 -22.30 -19.45 21.40
C VAL A 12 -21.90 -20.94 21.47
N ARG A 13 -22.04 -21.58 22.64
CA ARG A 13 -21.72 -23.02 22.81
C ARG A 13 -22.66 -23.94 22.06
N THR A 14 -23.96 -23.69 22.09
CA THR A 14 -24.95 -24.52 21.39
C THR A 14 -24.84 -24.40 19.88
N LEU A 15 -24.67 -23.19 19.36
CA LEU A 15 -24.55 -22.95 17.92
C LEU A 15 -23.18 -23.36 17.36
N SER A 16 -22.11 -23.25 18.16
CA SER A 16 -20.79 -23.78 17.77
C SER A 16 -20.79 -25.31 17.76
N ALA A 17 -21.51 -25.96 18.68
CA ALA A 17 -21.68 -27.41 18.70
C ALA A 17 -22.60 -27.92 17.57
N SER A 18 -23.55 -27.09 17.09
CA SER A 18 -24.46 -27.46 15.98
C SER A 18 -23.86 -27.20 14.60
N GLY A 19 -22.73 -26.50 14.49
CA GLY A 19 -22.09 -26.15 13.22
C GLY A 19 -22.80 -25.05 12.43
N SER A 20 -23.80 -24.37 13.03
CA SER A 20 -24.57 -23.29 12.39
C SER A 20 -23.83 -21.95 12.48
N TYR A 21 -22.65 -21.85 11.87
CA TYR A 21 -21.77 -20.67 11.97
C TYR A 21 -22.35 -19.40 11.31
N ARG A 22 -23.28 -19.56 10.36
CA ARG A 22 -23.95 -18.46 9.67
C ARG A 22 -24.94 -17.72 10.56
N GLU A 23 -25.79 -18.45 11.28
CA GLU A 23 -26.75 -17.88 12.23
C GLU A 23 -26.02 -17.21 13.40
N LEU A 24 -24.89 -17.80 13.81
CA LEU A 24 -23.99 -17.24 14.82
C LEU A 24 -23.43 -15.87 14.36
N ALA A 25 -23.00 -15.73 13.10
CA ALA A 25 -22.50 -14.47 12.57
C ALA A 25 -23.58 -13.35 12.46
N GLU A 26 -24.87 -13.72 12.32
CA GLU A 26 -25.99 -12.78 12.22
C GLU A 26 -26.44 -12.25 13.60
N GLU A 27 -26.37 -13.07 14.66
CA GLU A 27 -26.84 -12.73 16.02
C GLU A 27 -25.76 -12.02 16.87
N LEU A 28 -24.48 -12.28 16.60
CA LEU A 28 -23.37 -11.70 17.36
C LEU A 28 -23.24 -10.16 17.31
N PRO A 29 -23.53 -9.46 16.20
CA PRO A 29 -23.47 -8.00 16.15
C PRO A 29 -24.41 -7.32 17.14
N GLU A 30 -25.62 -7.85 17.35
CA GLU A 30 -26.60 -7.26 18.29
C GLU A 30 -26.11 -7.35 19.74
N SER A 31 -25.41 -8.44 20.06
CA SER A 31 -24.82 -8.68 21.39
C SER A 31 -23.63 -7.75 21.72
N LEU A 32 -23.03 -7.09 20.73
CA LEU A 32 -21.84 -6.25 20.91
C LEU A 32 -22.09 -5.09 21.89
N SER A 33 -23.26 -4.47 21.79
CA SER A 33 -23.67 -3.37 22.66
C SER A 33 -23.83 -3.80 24.13
N LEU A 34 -24.21 -5.06 24.36
CA LEU A 34 -24.35 -5.67 25.68
C LEU A 34 -22.99 -6.09 26.26
N LEU A 35 -22.07 -6.57 25.41
CA LEU A 35 -20.71 -6.91 25.80
C LEU A 35 -19.89 -5.68 26.18
N ALA A 36 -19.99 -4.59 25.41
CA ALA A 36 -19.29 -3.33 25.69
C ALA A 36 -19.69 -2.70 27.04
N ARG A 37 -20.94 -2.91 27.48
CA ARG A 37 -21.43 -2.42 28.79
C ARG A 37 -20.88 -3.20 29.98
N ASN A 38 -20.42 -4.44 29.79
CA ASN A 38 -20.05 -5.36 30.86
C ASN A 38 -18.54 -5.69 30.87
N TRP A 39 -17.70 -4.67 30.67
CA TRP A 39 -16.25 -4.80 30.45
C TRP A 39 -15.51 -5.63 31.51
N SER A 40 -15.84 -5.47 32.79
CA SER A 40 -15.15 -6.15 33.92
C SER A 40 -15.42 -7.65 34.02
N ILE A 41 -16.45 -8.17 33.36
CA ILE A 41 -16.85 -9.59 33.42
C ILE A 41 -16.37 -10.35 32.18
N LEU A 42 -15.87 -9.64 31.16
CA LEU A 42 -15.43 -10.23 29.89
C LEU A 42 -14.21 -11.15 30.05
N ASP A 43 -13.35 -10.91 31.04
CA ASP A 43 -12.23 -11.81 31.37
C ASP A 43 -12.72 -13.19 31.84
N ASN A 44 -13.71 -13.22 32.73
CA ASN A 44 -14.33 -14.47 33.19
C ASN A 44 -15.07 -15.19 32.05
N VAL A 45 -15.70 -14.44 31.14
CA VAL A 45 -16.36 -15.01 29.95
C VAL A 45 -15.34 -15.65 29.00
N LEU A 46 -14.16 -15.05 28.82
CA LEU A 46 -13.10 -15.62 28.00
C LEU A 46 -12.50 -16.89 28.61
N GLU A 47 -12.39 -16.98 29.93
CA GLU A 47 -11.95 -18.22 30.61
C GLU A 47 -12.94 -19.37 30.39
N THR A 48 -14.23 -19.07 30.20
CA THR A 48 -15.25 -20.08 29.94
C THR A 48 -15.34 -20.52 28.47
N LEU A 49 -14.77 -19.76 27.54
CA LEU A 49 -14.87 -20.04 26.10
C LEU A 49 -13.57 -20.64 25.57
N ASP A 50 -13.66 -21.77 24.88
CA ASP A 50 -12.50 -22.35 24.19
C ASP A 50 -12.24 -21.58 22.88
N MET A 51 -11.00 -21.10 22.70
CA MET A 51 -10.54 -20.31 21.55
C MET A 51 -10.61 -21.08 20.24
N GLN A 52 -10.52 -22.41 20.25
CA GLN A 52 -10.59 -23.25 19.05
C GLN A 52 -12.03 -23.55 18.60
N GLN A 53 -12.94 -23.79 19.55
CA GLN A 53 -14.31 -24.18 19.23
C GLN A 53 -15.26 -22.99 19.11
N HIS A 54 -14.98 -21.88 19.79
CA HIS A 54 -15.83 -20.70 19.86
C HIS A 54 -15.12 -19.44 19.32
N SER A 55 -14.28 -19.58 18.29
CA SER A 55 -13.46 -18.47 17.77
C SER A 55 -14.31 -17.25 17.39
N LEU A 56 -15.53 -17.46 16.87
CA LEU A 56 -16.47 -16.38 16.56
C LEU A 56 -16.92 -15.62 17.82
N GLY A 57 -17.31 -16.31 18.89
CA GLY A 57 -17.72 -15.66 20.14
C GLY A 57 -16.56 -14.91 20.81
N VAL A 58 -15.36 -15.49 20.79
CA VAL A 58 -14.14 -14.84 21.31
C VAL A 58 -13.79 -13.59 20.48
N LEU A 59 -14.01 -13.61 19.17
CA LEU A 59 -13.79 -12.45 18.29
C LEU A 59 -14.67 -11.25 18.70
N TYR A 60 -15.96 -11.46 18.91
CA TYR A 60 -16.86 -10.35 19.28
C TYR A 60 -16.64 -9.87 20.72
N VAL A 61 -16.22 -10.75 21.63
CA VAL A 61 -15.75 -10.35 22.97
C VAL A 61 -14.48 -9.49 22.87
N LEU A 62 -13.52 -9.87 22.02
CA LEU A 62 -12.33 -9.08 21.73
C LEU A 62 -12.67 -7.73 21.11
N LEU A 63 -13.58 -7.71 20.14
CA LEU A 63 -14.06 -6.50 19.48
C LEU A 63 -14.73 -5.55 20.49
N ALA A 64 -15.54 -6.07 21.42
CA ALA A 64 -16.15 -5.29 22.50
C ALA A 64 -15.11 -4.76 23.51
N LYS A 65 -14.09 -5.56 23.84
CA LYS A 65 -12.97 -5.13 24.69
C LYS A 65 -12.15 -4.02 24.06
N LEU A 66 -11.90 -4.10 22.75
CA LEU A 66 -11.14 -3.11 21.99
C LEU A 66 -11.91 -1.80 21.83
N HIS A 67 -13.22 -1.86 21.55
CA HIS A 67 -14.10 -0.68 21.56
C HIS A 67 -14.08 0.06 22.91
N SER A 68 -14.08 -0.71 23.99
CA SER A 68 -14.07 -0.17 25.35
C SER A 68 -12.67 0.10 25.88
N ALA A 69 -11.61 -0.20 25.11
CA ALA A 69 -10.23 -0.03 25.58
C ALA A 69 -9.85 1.45 25.76
N SER A 70 -10.49 2.35 24.99
CA SER A 70 -10.34 3.81 25.12
C SER A 70 -10.87 4.34 26.45
N THR A 71 -11.95 3.75 26.98
CA THR A 71 -12.60 4.18 28.22
C THR A 71 -12.08 3.45 29.45
N ALA A 72 -11.73 2.16 29.34
CA ALA A 72 -11.35 1.32 30.46
C ALA A 72 -9.84 1.25 30.75
N ASN A 73 -8.97 1.72 29.84
CA ASN A 73 -7.51 1.67 29.96
C ASN A 73 -6.96 0.31 30.46
N PRO A 74 -7.20 -0.80 29.72
CA PRO A 74 -6.62 -2.10 30.06
C PRO A 74 -5.08 -2.05 30.13
N GLU A 75 -4.50 -2.96 30.91
CA GLU A 75 -3.07 -3.24 30.80
C GLU A 75 -2.74 -3.67 29.35
N PRO A 76 -1.88 -2.93 28.64
CA PRO A 76 -1.66 -3.16 27.22
C PRO A 76 -1.05 -4.53 26.93
N VAL A 77 -0.31 -5.08 27.90
CA VAL A 77 0.34 -6.40 27.78
C VAL A 77 -0.69 -7.53 27.75
N GLN A 78 -1.72 -7.45 28.59
CA GLN A 78 -2.76 -8.49 28.68
C GLN A 78 -3.61 -8.55 27.41
N LEU A 79 -3.99 -7.40 26.86
CA LEU A 79 -4.75 -7.33 25.61
C LEU A 79 -3.94 -7.80 24.40
N ILE A 80 -2.64 -7.49 24.36
CA ILE A 80 -1.72 -7.97 23.31
C ILE A 80 -1.52 -9.49 23.43
N GLN A 81 -1.41 -10.03 24.65
CA GLN A 81 -1.33 -11.47 24.87
C GLN A 81 -2.61 -12.17 24.44
N LEU A 82 -3.78 -11.63 24.80
CA LEU A 82 -5.07 -12.18 24.41
C LEU A 82 -5.24 -12.18 22.88
N MET A 83 -4.88 -11.09 22.20
CA MET A 83 -4.91 -11.03 20.73
C MET A 83 -3.92 -12.02 20.10
N ARG A 84 -2.74 -12.20 20.70
CA ARG A 84 -1.75 -13.20 20.26
C ARG A 84 -2.30 -14.61 20.41
N ASP A 85 -2.87 -14.94 21.55
CA ASP A 85 -3.38 -16.28 21.85
C ASP A 85 -4.57 -16.62 20.94
N PHE A 86 -5.45 -15.64 20.69
CA PHE A 86 -6.52 -15.72 19.72
C PHE A 86 -5.97 -16.02 18.31
N VAL A 87 -5.11 -15.17 17.78
CA VAL A 87 -4.48 -15.38 16.45
C VAL A 87 -3.70 -16.70 16.39
N GLN A 88 -3.16 -17.22 17.48
CA GLN A 88 -2.46 -18.52 17.46
C GLN A 88 -3.40 -19.74 17.46
N ARG A 89 -4.56 -19.65 18.12
CA ARG A 89 -5.44 -20.80 18.41
C ARG A 89 -6.74 -20.79 17.61
N ASN A 90 -7.01 -19.77 16.81
CA ASN A 90 -8.26 -19.66 16.06
C ASN A 90 -8.48 -20.76 15.01
N ASN A 91 -9.76 -21.05 14.78
CA ASN A 91 -10.21 -21.84 13.64
C ASN A 91 -10.49 -20.96 12.41
N ASN A 92 -9.73 -21.17 11.34
CA ASN A 92 -9.84 -20.41 10.09
C ASN A 92 -11.20 -20.58 9.40
N GLU A 93 -11.88 -21.72 9.56
CA GLU A 93 -13.17 -21.97 8.90
C GLU A 93 -14.29 -21.11 9.52
N GLN A 94 -14.27 -20.92 10.84
CA GLN A 94 -15.24 -20.06 11.53
C GLN A 94 -15.00 -18.58 11.20
N LEU A 95 -13.74 -18.16 11.13
CA LEU A 95 -13.38 -16.78 10.79
C LEU A 95 -13.86 -16.35 9.41
N ARG A 96 -13.96 -17.27 8.44
CA ARG A 96 -14.50 -17.01 7.10
C ARG A 96 -15.95 -16.53 7.12
N TYR A 97 -16.73 -16.87 8.15
CA TYR A 97 -18.12 -16.43 8.27
C TYR A 97 -18.25 -15.02 8.87
N ALA A 98 -17.22 -14.48 9.52
CA ALA A 98 -17.21 -13.14 10.10
C ALA A 98 -15.91 -12.37 9.81
N VAL A 99 -15.49 -12.36 8.52
CA VAL A 99 -14.27 -11.65 8.11
C VAL A 99 -14.40 -10.13 8.33
N CYS A 100 -15.60 -9.57 8.08
CA CYS A 100 -15.90 -8.15 8.27
C CYS A 100 -15.61 -7.72 9.74
N ALA A 101 -16.03 -8.51 10.75
CA ALA A 101 -15.73 -8.26 12.18
C ALA A 101 -14.25 -8.50 12.55
N PHE A 102 -13.58 -9.44 11.87
CA PHE A 102 -12.15 -9.68 12.09
C PHE A 102 -11.28 -8.52 11.62
N TYR A 103 -11.60 -7.94 10.45
CA TYR A 103 -10.93 -6.74 9.96
C TYR A 103 -11.08 -5.58 10.94
N GLU A 104 -12.29 -5.33 11.42
CA GLU A 104 -12.55 -4.28 12.42
C GLU A 104 -11.74 -4.51 13.71
N THR A 105 -11.68 -5.75 14.20
CA THR A 105 -10.85 -6.12 15.36
C THR A 105 -9.38 -5.80 15.12
N CYS A 106 -8.85 -6.12 13.94
CA CYS A 106 -7.47 -5.84 13.57
C CYS A 106 -7.17 -4.34 13.46
N HIS A 107 -8.11 -3.57 12.88
CA HIS A 107 -8.00 -2.12 12.78
C HIS A 107 -7.96 -1.46 14.17
N LEU A 108 -8.90 -1.83 15.06
CA LEU A 108 -8.96 -1.31 16.43
C LEU A 108 -7.73 -1.71 17.25
N PHE A 109 -7.26 -2.95 17.08
CA PHE A 109 -6.01 -3.40 17.71
C PHE A 109 -4.81 -2.58 17.23
N THR A 110 -4.73 -2.29 15.92
CA THR A 110 -3.68 -1.45 15.35
C THR A 110 -3.72 -0.04 15.93
N GLU A 111 -4.90 0.58 16.00
CA GLU A 111 -5.07 1.90 16.62
C GLU A 111 -4.64 1.90 18.10
N PHE A 112 -5.06 0.89 18.87
CA PHE A 112 -4.68 0.74 20.28
C PHE A 112 -3.16 0.63 20.45
N VAL A 113 -2.51 -0.21 19.65
CA VAL A 113 -1.06 -0.42 19.70
C VAL A 113 -0.29 0.83 19.29
N VAL A 114 -0.80 1.58 18.31
CA VAL A 114 -0.22 2.87 17.89
C VAL A 114 -0.36 3.92 19.00
N GLN A 115 -1.52 4.01 19.66
CA GLN A 115 -1.73 4.94 20.79
C GLN A 115 -0.79 4.64 21.97
N LYS A 116 -0.53 3.37 22.26
CA LYS A 116 0.34 2.94 23.38
C LYS A 116 1.83 2.85 22.99
N ASN A 117 2.22 3.21 21.76
CA ASN A 117 3.59 3.15 21.23
C ASN A 117 4.25 1.75 21.27
N LEU A 118 3.46 0.66 21.23
CA LEU A 118 3.96 -0.72 21.28
C LEU A 118 3.96 -1.42 19.91
N SER A 119 4.17 -0.64 18.83
CA SER A 119 4.01 -1.08 17.44
C SER A 119 4.82 -2.34 17.07
N ILE A 120 5.98 -2.56 17.70
CA ILE A 120 6.83 -3.72 17.38
C ILE A 120 6.18 -5.08 17.73
N LEU A 121 5.36 -5.12 18.80
CA LEU A 121 4.69 -6.34 19.23
C LEU A 121 3.50 -6.68 18.32
N GLY A 122 2.85 -5.66 17.77
CA GLY A 122 1.70 -5.80 16.88
C GLY A 122 2.06 -6.38 15.50
N ILE A 123 3.26 -6.07 14.97
CA ILE A 123 3.66 -6.48 13.61
C ILE A 123 3.56 -8.00 13.41
N ARG A 124 4.10 -8.79 14.34
CA ARG A 124 4.07 -10.28 14.23
C ARG A 124 2.69 -10.87 14.41
N ILE A 125 1.82 -10.20 15.18
CA ILE A 125 0.46 -10.65 15.42
C ILE A 125 -0.37 -10.40 14.15
N ILE A 126 -0.26 -9.20 13.59
CA ILE A 126 -0.96 -8.80 12.38
C ILE A 126 -0.46 -9.57 11.15
N SER A 127 0.85 -9.81 11.01
CA SER A 127 1.37 -10.62 9.91
C SER A 127 0.77 -12.03 9.90
N ARG A 128 0.64 -12.64 11.09
CA ARG A 128 0.03 -13.96 11.22
C ARG A 128 -1.48 -13.94 11.01
N ALA A 129 -2.16 -12.87 11.39
CA ALA A 129 -3.57 -12.66 11.09
C ALA A 129 -3.82 -12.59 9.57
N ILE A 130 -2.91 -11.97 8.81
CA ILE A 130 -2.97 -11.95 7.34
C ILE A 130 -2.80 -13.36 6.77
N ASP A 131 -1.82 -14.12 7.25
CA ASP A 131 -1.55 -15.49 6.80
C ASP A 131 -2.74 -16.45 7.04
N GLN A 132 -3.60 -16.15 8.02
CA GLN A 132 -4.79 -16.96 8.33
C GLN A 132 -5.98 -16.67 7.43
N ILE A 133 -6.13 -15.42 6.97
CA ILE A 133 -7.28 -15.00 6.17
C ILE A 133 -7.04 -15.17 4.68
N ARG A 134 -5.82 -14.88 4.23
CA ARG A 134 -5.50 -14.93 2.80
C ARG A 134 -5.70 -16.35 2.27
N GLN A 135 -6.49 -16.48 1.21
CA GLN A 135 -6.66 -17.75 0.49
C GLN A 135 -5.56 -17.93 -0.56
N LEU A 136 -5.11 -16.81 -1.12
CA LEU A 136 -4.05 -16.73 -2.11
C LEU A 136 -2.96 -15.79 -1.62
N ASP A 137 -1.73 -16.11 -2.02
CA ASP A 137 -0.58 -15.32 -1.59
C ASP A 137 -0.55 -13.89 -2.17
N THR A 138 -1.31 -13.69 -3.26
CA THR A 138 -1.44 -12.43 -4.01
C THR A 138 -2.72 -11.66 -3.67
N GLN A 139 -3.44 -12.06 -2.61
CA GLN A 139 -4.67 -11.41 -2.18
C GLN A 139 -4.39 -10.23 -1.24
N LEU A 140 -4.82 -9.03 -1.63
CA LEU A 140 -4.77 -7.85 -0.77
C LEU A 140 -5.97 -7.82 0.17
N THR A 141 -5.69 -7.78 1.46
CA THR A 141 -6.67 -7.55 2.54
C THR A 141 -6.46 -6.18 3.17
N PRO A 142 -7.49 -5.54 3.75
CA PRO A 142 -7.36 -4.23 4.39
C PRO A 142 -6.34 -4.23 5.55
N ILE A 143 -6.10 -5.38 6.18
CA ILE A 143 -5.10 -5.58 7.24
C ILE A 143 -3.66 -5.28 6.74
N HIS A 144 -3.38 -5.43 5.45
CA HIS A 144 -2.05 -5.12 4.91
C HIS A 144 -1.68 -3.63 5.10
N ALA A 145 -2.66 -2.73 5.06
CA ALA A 145 -2.44 -1.31 5.33
C ALA A 145 -1.99 -1.07 6.78
N ASP A 146 -2.62 -1.78 7.73
CA ASP A 146 -2.28 -1.72 9.15
C ASP A 146 -0.89 -2.28 9.44
N LEU A 147 -0.53 -3.40 8.80
CA LEU A 147 0.80 -3.98 8.90
C LEU A 147 1.87 -2.96 8.46
N CYS A 148 1.61 -2.27 7.35
CA CYS A 148 2.51 -1.22 6.84
C CYS A 148 2.59 -0.05 7.82
N LEU A 149 1.46 0.39 8.40
CA LEU A 149 1.42 1.47 9.39
C LEU A 149 2.24 1.14 10.64
N LEU A 150 2.04 -0.05 11.22
CA LEU A 150 2.79 -0.50 12.40
C LEU A 150 4.29 -0.55 12.13
N SER A 151 4.67 -0.99 10.94
CA SER A 151 6.08 -1.10 10.53
C SER A 151 6.73 0.23 10.28
N LEU A 152 5.98 1.20 9.73
CA LEU A 152 6.41 2.59 9.59
C LEU A 152 6.67 3.24 10.95
N LYS A 153 5.79 2.99 11.93
CA LYS A 153 5.91 3.52 13.30
C LYS A 153 7.05 2.86 14.08
N ALA A 154 7.20 1.54 13.97
CA ALA A 154 8.27 0.78 14.61
C ALA A 154 9.63 0.95 13.92
N LYS A 155 9.67 1.52 12.71
CA LYS A 155 10.85 1.63 11.83
C LYS A 155 11.51 0.27 11.55
N ASN A 156 10.71 -0.79 11.50
CA ASN A 156 11.18 -2.13 11.17
C ASN A 156 10.46 -2.62 9.91
N PHE A 157 11.20 -2.63 8.79
CA PHE A 157 10.64 -2.98 7.48
C PHE A 157 10.83 -4.46 7.11
N SER A 158 11.70 -5.19 7.81
CA SER A 158 12.11 -6.56 7.45
C SER A 158 10.95 -7.54 7.34
N VAL A 159 9.94 -7.41 8.21
CA VAL A 159 8.78 -8.32 8.25
C VAL A 159 7.78 -8.03 7.13
N VAL A 160 7.74 -6.80 6.63
CA VAL A 160 6.72 -6.35 5.67
C VAL A 160 7.16 -6.47 4.23
N LEU A 161 8.47 -6.43 3.96
CA LEU A 161 9.02 -6.58 2.61
C LEU A 161 8.48 -7.82 1.87
N PRO A 162 8.43 -9.04 2.47
CA PRO A 162 7.89 -10.20 1.76
C PRO A 162 6.44 -10.04 1.30
N TYR A 163 5.61 -9.31 2.06
CA TYR A 163 4.23 -9.05 1.70
C TYR A 163 4.11 -7.96 0.62
N LEU A 164 5.03 -7.00 0.59
CA LEU A 164 5.07 -5.92 -0.40
C LEU A 164 5.74 -6.33 -1.72
N ASP A 165 6.67 -7.28 -1.68
CA ASP A 165 7.40 -7.78 -2.85
C ASP A 165 6.51 -8.70 -3.70
N ALA A 166 5.47 -9.29 -3.09
CA ALA A 166 4.44 -10.04 -3.78
C ALA A 166 3.51 -9.09 -4.56
N ASP A 167 3.40 -9.30 -5.87
CA ASP A 167 2.50 -8.52 -6.71
C ASP A 167 1.06 -8.97 -6.51
N ILE A 168 0.22 -8.02 -6.08
CA ILE A 168 -1.18 -8.27 -5.75
C ILE A 168 -1.99 -8.41 -7.04
N THR A 169 -2.83 -9.45 -7.08
CA THR A 169 -3.70 -9.71 -8.24
C THR A 169 -5.18 -9.72 -7.90
N ASP A 170 -5.52 -10.00 -6.65
CA ASP A 170 -6.91 -10.01 -6.19
C ASP A 170 -7.04 -9.15 -4.93
N ILE A 171 -8.20 -8.51 -4.77
CA ILE A 171 -8.49 -7.63 -3.65
C ILE A 171 -9.67 -8.23 -2.89
N SER A 172 -9.41 -8.71 -1.67
CA SER A 172 -10.46 -9.02 -0.70
C SER A 172 -11.11 -7.70 -0.31
N THR A 173 -12.27 -7.41 -0.92
CA THR A 173 -13.12 -6.31 -0.46
C THR A 173 -14.10 -6.86 0.56
N VAL A 174 -14.32 -6.09 1.62
CA VAL A 174 -15.34 -6.37 2.63
C VAL A 174 -16.70 -6.50 1.94
N ALA A 175 -16.94 -5.70 0.89
CA ALA A 175 -18.13 -5.76 0.06
C ALA A 175 -18.28 -7.03 -0.80
N ALA A 176 -17.20 -7.68 -1.26
CA ALA A 176 -17.29 -8.94 -2.02
C ALA A 176 -17.58 -10.14 -1.10
N GLU A 177 -17.03 -10.13 0.11
CA GLU A 177 -17.23 -11.19 1.10
C GLU A 177 -18.57 -11.02 1.85
N CYS A 178 -18.98 -9.78 2.15
CA CYS A 178 -20.28 -9.49 2.76
C CYS A 178 -21.46 -9.61 1.72
N LYS A 179 -21.23 -9.69 0.40
CA LYS A 179 -22.29 -9.99 -0.62
C LYS A 179 -22.93 -11.38 -0.47
N THR A 180 -22.27 -12.32 0.21
CA THR A 180 -22.86 -13.64 0.53
C THR A 180 -23.88 -13.55 1.69
N GLN A 181 -23.93 -12.41 2.39
CA GLN A 181 -24.87 -12.11 3.47
C GLN A 181 -25.83 -11.01 2.99
N GLN A 182 -27.13 -11.30 2.99
CA GLN A 182 -28.17 -10.46 2.40
C GLN A 182 -28.45 -9.19 3.22
N GLN A 183 -27.51 -8.25 3.31
CA GLN A 183 -27.76 -6.93 3.89
C GLN A 183 -27.51 -5.82 2.87
N GLN A 184 -28.59 -5.41 2.20
CA GLN A 184 -28.64 -4.34 1.20
C GLN A 184 -28.73 -2.92 1.80
N GLN A 185 -28.45 -2.69 3.08
CA GLN A 185 -28.73 -1.36 3.70
C GLN A 185 -27.51 -0.52 4.11
N SER A 186 -26.28 -1.00 3.97
CA SER A 186 -25.06 -0.26 4.39
C SER A 186 -24.08 0.08 3.25
N GLN A 187 -24.55 0.14 2.00
CA GLN A 187 -23.67 0.10 0.80
C GLN A 187 -22.75 1.32 0.58
N HIS A 188 -22.90 2.41 1.34
CA HIS A 188 -22.15 3.66 1.07
C HIS A 188 -21.02 3.99 2.05
N ALA A 189 -21.03 3.48 3.29
CA ALA A 189 -19.99 3.78 4.27
C ALA A 189 -18.78 2.84 4.15
N ASP A 190 -19.03 1.54 3.94
CA ASP A 190 -17.98 0.51 3.97
C ASP A 190 -17.11 0.51 2.70
N ALA A 191 -17.71 0.78 1.53
CA ALA A 191 -16.97 0.90 0.26
C ALA A 191 -15.93 2.04 0.30
N ASN A 192 -16.20 3.10 1.05
CA ASN A 192 -15.29 4.23 1.18
C ASN A 192 -14.11 3.91 2.12
N ASN A 193 -14.32 3.04 3.10
CA ASN A 193 -13.26 2.52 3.98
C ASN A 193 -12.36 1.54 3.23
N ASP A 194 -12.91 0.66 2.40
CA ASP A 194 -12.12 -0.27 1.56
C ASP A 194 -11.17 0.49 0.61
N ALA A 195 -11.68 1.54 -0.06
CA ALA A 195 -10.86 2.40 -0.92
C ALA A 195 -9.77 3.15 -0.12
N LYS A 196 -10.07 3.57 1.11
CA LYS A 196 -9.08 4.19 2.01
C LYS A 196 -7.97 3.20 2.35
N TYR A 197 -8.27 1.96 2.74
CA TYR A 197 -7.25 0.96 3.09
C TYR A 197 -6.39 0.57 1.88
N PHE A 198 -7.00 0.48 0.70
CA PHE A 198 -6.25 0.30 -0.55
C PHE A 198 -5.24 1.44 -0.77
N LEU A 199 -5.68 2.69 -0.69
CA LEU A 199 -4.79 3.85 -0.85
C LEU A 199 -3.70 3.91 0.23
N LEU A 200 -4.04 3.58 1.48
CA LEU A 200 -3.10 3.54 2.58
C LEU A 200 -2.03 2.46 2.41
N TYR A 201 -2.42 1.27 1.93
CA TYR A 201 -1.48 0.19 1.64
C TYR A 201 -0.44 0.64 0.61
N PHE A 202 -0.86 1.17 -0.54
CA PHE A 202 0.07 1.62 -1.57
C PHE A 202 0.90 2.82 -1.14
N TYR A 203 0.30 3.77 -0.42
CA TYR A 203 1.02 4.93 0.10
C TYR A 203 2.09 4.55 1.13
N TYR A 204 1.74 3.73 2.13
CA TYR A 204 2.68 3.28 3.14
C TYR A 204 3.73 2.33 2.56
N GLY A 205 3.35 1.42 1.65
CA GLY A 205 4.29 0.59 0.91
C GLY A 205 5.31 1.42 0.13
N GLY A 206 4.86 2.46 -0.58
CA GLY A 206 5.74 3.41 -1.26
C GLY A 206 6.70 4.13 -0.29
N MET A 207 6.23 4.53 0.90
CA MET A 207 7.09 5.11 1.93
C MET A 207 8.12 4.11 2.48
N ILE A 208 7.74 2.84 2.69
CA ILE A 208 8.64 1.77 3.16
C ILE A 208 9.74 1.54 2.12
N TYR A 209 9.38 1.38 0.84
CA TYR A 209 10.37 1.21 -0.23
C TYR A 209 11.29 2.42 -0.40
N THR A 210 10.74 3.63 -0.23
CA THR A 210 11.53 4.87 -0.21
C THR A 210 12.54 4.87 0.95
N ALA A 211 12.15 4.35 2.13
CA ALA A 211 13.04 4.24 3.29
C ALA A 211 14.16 3.21 3.09
N VAL A 212 13.84 2.09 2.42
CA VAL A 212 14.78 1.02 2.04
C VAL A 212 15.65 1.43 0.84
N LYS A 213 15.36 2.57 0.20
CA LYS A 213 16.01 3.09 -1.03
C LYS A 213 15.79 2.23 -2.26
N ASN A 214 14.74 1.39 -2.28
CA ASN A 214 14.27 0.75 -3.49
C ASN A 214 13.29 1.71 -4.20
N TYR A 215 13.85 2.68 -4.91
CA TYR A 215 13.06 3.76 -5.52
C TYR A 215 12.21 3.29 -6.70
N GLU A 216 12.59 2.20 -7.39
CA GLU A 216 11.83 1.65 -8.52
C GLU A 216 10.48 1.09 -8.06
N ARG A 217 10.50 0.20 -7.06
CA ARG A 217 9.27 -0.31 -6.43
C ARG A 217 8.47 0.83 -5.77
N ALA A 218 9.13 1.79 -5.12
CA ALA A 218 8.44 2.94 -4.53
C ALA A 218 7.67 3.76 -5.58
N LEU A 219 8.27 3.97 -6.76
CA LEU A 219 7.65 4.70 -7.86
C LEU A 219 6.37 4.00 -8.33
N TYR A 220 6.43 2.69 -8.56
CA TYR A 220 5.27 1.87 -8.92
C TYR A 220 4.15 1.98 -7.88
N PHE A 221 4.47 1.86 -6.59
CA PHE A 221 3.47 1.96 -5.51
C PHE A 221 2.79 3.33 -5.46
N PHE A 222 3.55 4.41 -5.63
CA PHE A 222 2.96 5.75 -5.71
C PHE A 222 2.14 5.95 -6.99
N GLU A 223 2.57 5.38 -8.12
CA GLU A 223 1.82 5.42 -9.38
C GLU A 223 0.43 4.78 -9.21
N VAL A 224 0.36 3.57 -8.64
CA VAL A 224 -0.92 2.87 -8.39
C VAL A 224 -1.86 3.75 -7.55
N CYS A 225 -1.35 4.35 -6.47
CA CYS A 225 -2.12 5.24 -5.60
C CYS A 225 -2.69 6.46 -6.35
N ILE A 226 -1.95 6.99 -7.33
CA ILE A 226 -2.36 8.14 -8.14
C ILE A 226 -3.36 7.71 -9.23
N THR A 227 -3.16 6.55 -9.85
CA THR A 227 -4.02 6.04 -10.94
C THR A 227 -5.37 5.50 -10.45
N THR A 228 -5.54 5.33 -9.14
CA THR A 228 -6.78 4.82 -8.54
C THR A 228 -7.96 5.73 -8.93
N PRO A 229 -9.02 5.19 -9.55
CA PRO A 229 -10.18 5.98 -9.94
C PRO A 229 -10.84 6.62 -8.71
N ALA A 230 -10.93 7.95 -8.71
CA ALA A 230 -11.56 8.69 -7.62
C ALA A 230 -12.40 9.84 -8.17
N MET A 231 -13.57 10.07 -7.59
CA MET A 231 -14.41 11.22 -7.89
C MET A 231 -14.01 12.46 -7.07
N ALA A 232 -13.42 12.24 -5.89
CA ALA A 232 -12.94 13.28 -4.99
C ALA A 232 -11.45 13.05 -4.66
N MET A 233 -10.70 14.13 -4.45
CA MET A 233 -9.31 14.05 -4.03
C MET A 233 -9.23 13.70 -2.53
N SER A 234 -8.46 12.67 -2.18
CA SER A 234 -8.07 12.40 -0.80
C SER A 234 -6.69 13.00 -0.48
N HIS A 235 -6.45 13.32 0.80
CA HIS A 235 -5.14 13.77 1.27
C HIS A 235 -4.04 12.71 1.05
N ILE A 236 -4.40 11.42 1.09
CA ILE A 236 -3.48 10.30 0.85
C ILE A 236 -2.95 10.38 -0.58
N MET A 237 -3.83 10.55 -1.56
CA MET A 237 -3.43 10.69 -2.97
C MET A 237 -2.58 11.94 -3.21
N LEU A 238 -2.89 13.06 -2.54
CA LEU A 238 -2.09 14.28 -2.68
C LEU A 238 -0.67 14.10 -2.14
N GLU A 239 -0.52 13.47 -0.97
CA GLU A 239 0.79 13.16 -0.39
C GLU A 239 1.57 12.12 -1.20
N ALA A 240 0.89 11.12 -1.76
CA ALA A 240 1.46 10.17 -2.71
C ALA A 240 1.96 10.90 -3.96
N TYR A 241 1.18 11.83 -4.51
CA TYR A 241 1.52 12.61 -5.69
C TYR A 241 2.77 13.47 -5.50
N LYS A 242 2.89 14.16 -4.36
CA LYS A 242 4.10 14.93 -4.01
C LYS A 242 5.35 14.05 -3.98
N LYS A 243 5.25 12.86 -3.36
CA LYS A 243 6.36 11.90 -3.26
C LYS A 243 6.67 11.25 -4.61
N PHE A 244 5.66 10.92 -5.40
CA PHE A 244 5.80 10.41 -6.76
C PHE A 244 6.67 11.33 -7.62
N LEU A 245 6.38 12.65 -7.63
CA LEU A 245 7.18 13.62 -8.38
C LEU A 245 8.65 13.57 -7.98
N MET A 246 8.95 13.51 -6.67
CA MET A 246 10.33 13.46 -6.18
C MET A 246 11.03 12.13 -6.47
N VAL A 247 10.37 11.00 -6.22
CA VAL A 247 10.93 9.67 -6.49
C VAL A 247 11.16 9.47 -7.98
N SER A 248 10.23 9.94 -8.82
CA SER A 248 10.37 9.93 -10.27
C SER A 248 11.59 10.74 -10.74
N LEU A 249 11.85 11.91 -10.12
CA LEU A 249 13.07 12.68 -10.35
C LEU A 249 14.35 11.96 -9.90
N ILE A 250 14.27 11.04 -8.94
CA ILE A 250 15.43 10.27 -8.48
C ILE A 250 15.73 9.11 -9.44
N VAL A 251 14.70 8.37 -9.88
CA VAL A 251 14.85 7.18 -10.73
C VAL A 251 15.05 7.56 -12.19
N GLU A 252 14.03 8.18 -12.79
CA GLU A 252 14.02 8.50 -14.22
C GLU A 252 14.60 9.88 -14.52
N GLY A 253 14.68 10.74 -13.50
CA GLY A 253 15.04 12.17 -13.52
C GLY A 253 14.29 13.02 -14.55
N LYS A 254 13.10 12.55 -14.89
CA LYS A 254 11.99 13.26 -15.53
C LYS A 254 10.73 12.76 -14.82
N ILE A 255 9.59 13.43 -15.02
CA ILE A 255 8.32 12.88 -14.52
C ILE A 255 8.00 11.61 -15.33
N ALA A 256 7.80 10.51 -14.61
CA ALA A 256 7.36 9.23 -15.13
C ALA A 256 5.97 9.38 -15.75
N TYR A 257 5.68 8.60 -16.79
CA TYR A 257 4.44 8.74 -17.51
C TYR A 257 3.25 8.45 -16.59
N ILE A 258 2.35 9.42 -16.44
CA ILE A 258 1.09 9.22 -15.72
C ILE A 258 0.01 8.87 -16.75
N PRO A 259 -0.69 7.72 -16.60
CA PRO A 259 -1.82 7.37 -17.44
C PRO A 259 -2.87 8.49 -17.51
N LYS A 260 -3.43 8.75 -18.70
CA LYS A 260 -4.39 9.85 -18.95
C LYS A 260 -5.75 9.71 -18.25
N ASN A 261 -5.99 8.61 -17.55
CA ASN A 261 -7.29 8.24 -16.98
C ASN A 261 -7.67 9.02 -15.70
N THR A 262 -6.79 9.81 -15.11
CA THR A 262 -7.05 10.47 -13.81
C THR A 262 -7.38 11.96 -13.93
N GLN A 263 -8.66 12.29 -14.15
CA GLN A 263 -9.10 13.71 -14.26
C GLN A 263 -8.84 14.54 -12.98
N VAL A 264 -8.71 13.89 -11.83
CA VAL A 264 -8.49 14.55 -10.52
C VAL A 264 -7.10 15.18 -10.41
N ILE A 265 -6.08 14.57 -11.03
CA ILE A 265 -4.68 15.04 -10.92
C ILE A 265 -4.54 16.43 -11.53
N GLY A 266 -5.00 16.57 -12.78
CA GLY A 266 -4.85 17.82 -13.53
C GLY A 266 -5.67 18.97 -12.94
N ARG A 267 -6.88 18.68 -12.43
CA ARG A 267 -7.78 19.71 -11.91
C ARG A 267 -7.43 20.17 -10.50
N PHE A 268 -7.06 19.25 -9.61
CA PHE A 268 -6.95 19.57 -8.19
C PHE A 268 -5.55 19.30 -7.59
N MET A 269 -4.88 18.22 -7.96
CA MET A 269 -3.58 17.88 -7.33
C MET A 269 -2.44 18.77 -7.84
N LYS A 270 -2.40 19.03 -9.15
CA LYS A 270 -1.35 19.84 -9.77
C LYS A 270 -1.26 21.26 -9.19
N PRO A 271 -2.36 22.04 -9.06
CA PRO A 271 -2.32 23.36 -8.43
C PRO A 271 -1.85 23.34 -6.97
N MET A 272 -2.24 22.31 -6.21
CA MET A 272 -1.86 22.19 -4.79
C MET A 272 -0.40 21.76 -4.61
N ALA A 273 0.19 21.08 -5.59
CA ALA A 273 1.58 20.64 -5.62
C ALA A 273 2.49 21.55 -6.46
N ASN A 274 2.12 22.81 -6.70
CA ASN A 274 2.89 23.76 -7.52
C ASN A 274 4.38 23.84 -7.12
N HIS A 275 4.69 23.88 -5.82
CA HIS A 275 6.07 23.92 -5.33
C HIS A 275 6.92 22.71 -5.78
N TYR A 276 6.29 21.53 -5.93
CA TYR A 276 6.95 20.32 -6.43
C TYR A 276 7.09 20.36 -7.96
N HIS A 277 6.15 20.96 -8.68
CA HIS A 277 6.27 21.18 -10.12
C HIS A 277 7.35 22.22 -10.47
N ASP A 278 7.47 23.29 -9.69
CA ASP A 278 8.58 24.25 -9.83
C ASP A 278 9.93 23.55 -9.67
N LEU A 279 10.04 22.63 -8.69
CA LEU A 279 11.23 21.80 -8.49
C LEU A 279 11.54 20.94 -9.73
N VAL A 280 10.53 20.28 -10.31
CA VAL A 280 10.68 19.51 -11.55
C VAL A 280 11.16 20.39 -12.71
N ASN A 281 10.56 21.57 -12.88
CA ASN A 281 10.87 22.45 -13.99
C ASN A 281 12.35 22.90 -13.93
N VAL A 282 12.85 23.22 -12.75
CA VAL A 282 14.27 23.56 -12.58
C VAL A 282 15.19 22.35 -12.68
N TYR A 283 14.74 21.18 -12.23
CA TYR A 283 15.47 19.94 -12.47
C TYR A 283 15.69 19.69 -13.97
N ALA A 284 14.71 20.02 -14.83
CA ALA A 284 14.84 19.90 -16.28
C ALA A 284 15.96 20.80 -16.87
N ASN A 285 16.17 21.98 -16.30
CA ASN A 285 17.26 22.89 -16.70
C ASN A 285 18.66 22.38 -16.34
N SER A 286 18.75 21.32 -15.52
CA SER A 286 20.00 20.67 -15.11
C SER A 286 20.97 21.55 -14.28
N SER A 287 20.51 22.72 -13.82
CA SER A 287 21.28 23.63 -12.97
C SER A 287 21.16 23.22 -11.50
N SER A 288 22.27 22.91 -10.85
CA SER A 288 22.27 22.44 -9.45
C SER A 288 22.09 23.58 -8.45
N GLU A 289 22.57 24.78 -8.78
CA GLU A 289 22.45 25.96 -7.93
C GLU A 289 21.01 26.48 -7.88
N GLU A 290 20.33 26.57 -9.03
CA GLU A 290 18.92 26.95 -9.09
C GLU A 290 18.04 25.97 -8.31
N LEU A 291 18.35 24.67 -8.40
CA LEU A 291 17.63 23.65 -7.65
C LEU A 291 17.79 23.85 -6.13
N ARG A 292 19.01 24.17 -5.67
CA ARG A 292 19.26 24.48 -4.25
C ARG A 292 18.51 25.74 -3.80
N ILE A 293 18.48 26.79 -4.63
CA ILE A 293 17.74 28.03 -4.33
C ILE A 293 16.25 27.74 -4.17
N ILE A 294 15.66 26.91 -5.05
CA ILE A 294 14.24 26.53 -4.94
C ILE A 294 13.96 25.68 -3.70
N ILE A 295 14.84 24.73 -3.37
CA ILE A 295 14.70 23.92 -2.16
C ILE A 295 14.73 24.80 -0.91
N LEU A 296 15.58 25.82 -0.88
CA LEU A 296 15.64 26.79 0.22
C LEU A 296 14.38 27.68 0.25
N LYS A 297 13.94 28.17 -0.91
CA LYS A 297 12.73 29.01 -1.06
C LYS A 297 11.47 28.31 -0.54
N TYR A 298 11.31 27.02 -0.83
CA TYR A 298 10.14 26.23 -0.42
C TYR A 298 10.43 25.30 0.78
N SER A 299 11.46 25.62 1.56
CA SER A 299 11.92 24.77 2.66
C SER A 299 10.86 24.54 3.74
N GLU A 300 10.08 25.56 4.09
CA GLU A 300 8.96 25.46 5.04
C GLU A 300 7.87 24.51 4.51
N ALA A 301 7.55 24.57 3.22
CA ALA A 301 6.55 23.69 2.61
C ALA A 301 7.01 22.22 2.62
N PHE A 302 8.27 21.95 2.27
CA PHE A 302 8.82 20.59 2.32
C PHE A 302 8.96 20.05 3.74
N THR A 303 9.20 20.92 4.72
CA THR A 303 9.27 20.53 6.13
C THR A 303 7.88 20.23 6.69
N ARG A 304 6.89 21.05 6.35
CA ARG A 304 5.48 20.81 6.70
C ARG A 304 4.97 19.47 6.15
N ASP A 305 5.37 19.13 4.93
CA ASP A 305 4.99 17.87 4.28
C ASP A 305 5.88 16.67 4.72
N ASN A 306 6.87 16.88 5.60
CA ASN A 306 7.87 15.87 6.02
C ASN A 306 8.69 15.24 4.88
N ASN A 307 8.83 15.93 3.74
CA ASN A 307 9.50 15.43 2.53
C ASN A 307 10.89 16.07 2.30
N MET A 308 11.38 16.88 3.26
CA MET A 308 12.67 17.58 3.15
C MET A 308 13.87 16.65 2.88
N GLY A 309 13.88 15.45 3.48
CA GLY A 309 14.93 14.46 3.22
C GLY A 309 14.95 14.01 1.76
N LEU A 310 13.78 13.84 1.16
CA LEU A 310 13.61 13.45 -0.23
C LEU A 310 14.02 14.58 -1.18
N ALA A 311 13.70 15.84 -0.86
CA ALA A 311 14.16 17.01 -1.62
C ALA A 311 15.69 17.07 -1.71
N LYS A 312 16.40 16.78 -0.61
CA LYS A 312 17.87 16.71 -0.60
C LYS A 312 18.39 15.54 -1.45
N GLN A 313 17.70 14.41 -1.46
CA GLN A 313 18.04 13.29 -2.34
C GLN A 313 17.84 13.63 -3.81
N VAL A 314 16.81 14.39 -4.18
CA VAL A 314 16.62 14.91 -5.55
C VAL A 314 17.80 15.81 -5.97
N ALA A 315 18.28 16.69 -5.08
CA ALA A 315 19.49 17.48 -5.37
C ALA A 315 20.73 16.59 -5.59
N THR A 316 20.86 15.54 -4.78
CA THR A 316 21.95 14.55 -4.91
C THR A 316 21.84 13.75 -6.21
N SER A 317 20.62 13.38 -6.62
CA SER A 317 20.37 12.66 -7.87
C SER A 317 20.71 13.51 -9.09
N LEU A 318 20.49 14.83 -9.03
CA LEU A 318 20.88 15.74 -10.11
C LEU A 318 22.40 15.75 -10.34
N TYR A 319 23.20 15.79 -9.27
CA TYR A 319 24.66 15.71 -9.38
C TYR A 319 25.10 14.40 -10.06
N LYS A 320 24.55 13.27 -9.61
CA LYS A 320 24.79 11.95 -10.21
C LYS A 320 24.40 11.92 -11.68
N ARG A 321 23.26 12.49 -12.03
CA ARG A 321 22.78 12.57 -13.41
C ARG A 321 23.71 13.40 -14.29
N ASN A 322 24.14 14.55 -13.80
CA ASN A 322 25.06 15.41 -14.54
C ASN A 322 26.38 14.69 -14.82
N ILE A 323 26.88 13.89 -13.87
CA ILE A 323 28.04 13.01 -14.08
C ILE A 323 27.74 11.92 -15.14
N GLN A 324 26.59 11.25 -15.06
CA GLN A 324 26.17 10.28 -16.08
C GLN A 324 26.02 10.88 -17.48
N ARG A 325 25.73 12.18 -17.60
CA ARG A 325 25.71 12.86 -18.92
C ARG A 325 27.12 13.06 -19.47
N LEU A 326 28.11 13.28 -18.61
CA LEU A 326 29.51 13.44 -19.02
C LEU A 326 30.08 12.14 -19.60
N THR A 327 29.63 10.96 -19.13
CA THR A 327 30.08 9.67 -19.68
C THR A 327 29.67 9.48 -21.15
N LYS A 328 28.59 10.12 -21.59
CA LYS A 328 28.12 10.06 -22.99
C LYS A 328 28.94 10.93 -23.94
N THR A 329 29.64 11.96 -23.43
CA THR A 329 30.34 12.94 -24.25
C THR A 329 31.86 12.88 -24.10
N PHE A 330 32.36 12.32 -22.99
CA PHE A 330 33.77 12.28 -22.66
C PHE A 330 34.22 10.85 -22.37
N LEU A 331 35.36 10.46 -22.93
CA LEU A 331 36.07 9.24 -22.55
C LEU A 331 36.97 9.48 -21.35
N THR A 332 37.72 10.58 -21.36
CA THR A 332 38.63 10.99 -20.28
C THR A 332 38.36 12.43 -19.90
N LEU A 333 38.25 12.71 -18.60
CA LEU A 333 38.00 14.06 -18.10
C LEU A 333 38.75 14.30 -16.78
N SER A 334 39.26 15.52 -16.58
CA SER A 334 39.91 15.86 -15.31
C SER A 334 38.88 15.99 -14.17
N LEU A 335 39.27 15.65 -12.94
CA LEU A 335 38.40 15.79 -11.77
C LEU A 335 37.98 17.26 -11.52
N SER A 336 38.87 18.21 -11.83
CA SER A 336 38.57 19.64 -11.76
C SER A 336 37.50 20.05 -12.77
N ASP A 337 37.59 19.55 -14.01
CA ASP A 337 36.61 19.82 -15.06
C ASP A 337 35.25 19.20 -14.76
N VAL A 338 35.23 18.00 -14.16
CA VAL A 338 33.99 17.40 -13.64
C VAL A 338 33.37 18.32 -12.60
N ALA A 339 34.15 18.78 -11.62
CA ALA A 339 33.66 19.65 -10.56
C ALA A 339 33.08 20.97 -11.12
N SER A 340 33.77 21.61 -12.07
CA SER A 340 33.29 22.84 -12.71
C SER A 340 32.01 22.64 -13.52
N ARG A 341 31.89 21.55 -14.30
CA ARG A 341 30.70 21.29 -15.12
C ARG A 341 29.49 20.84 -14.32
N VAL A 342 29.71 20.12 -13.22
CA VAL A 342 28.65 19.61 -12.33
C VAL A 342 28.31 20.62 -11.22
N GLN A 343 29.05 21.74 -11.14
CA GLN A 343 28.91 22.78 -10.12
C GLN A 343 29.15 22.24 -8.69
N LEU A 344 30.15 21.38 -8.53
CA LEU A 344 30.63 20.91 -7.22
C LEU A 344 31.71 21.85 -6.67
N ALA A 345 31.89 21.86 -5.35
CA ALA A 345 32.80 22.81 -4.70
C ALA A 345 34.29 22.45 -4.91
N SER A 346 34.62 21.18 -5.13
CA SER A 346 36.00 20.73 -5.27
C SER A 346 36.16 19.45 -6.10
N ALA A 347 37.37 19.25 -6.63
CA ALA A 347 37.77 18.01 -7.31
C ALA A 347 37.70 16.79 -6.37
N VAL A 348 37.97 16.96 -5.08
CA VAL A 348 37.86 15.91 -4.05
C VAL A 348 36.41 15.47 -3.87
N GLU A 349 35.47 16.41 -3.91
CA GLU A 349 34.05 16.09 -3.85
C GLU A 349 33.58 15.34 -5.09
N ALA A 350 34.05 15.75 -6.28
CA ALA A 350 33.79 15.03 -7.52
C ALA A 350 34.34 13.59 -7.48
N GLU A 351 35.56 13.39 -6.97
CA GLU A 351 36.16 12.06 -6.78
C GLU A 351 35.28 11.19 -5.86
N ARG A 352 34.81 11.74 -4.75
CA ARG A 352 33.93 11.03 -3.81
C ARG A 352 32.60 10.63 -4.46
N TYR A 353 31.99 11.50 -5.24
CA TYR A 353 30.75 11.19 -5.96
C TYR A 353 30.97 10.07 -6.98
N ILE A 354 32.01 10.16 -7.79
CA ILE A 354 32.35 9.16 -8.79
C ILE A 354 32.65 7.82 -8.13
N LEU A 355 33.42 7.79 -7.04
CA LEU A 355 33.71 6.57 -6.29
C LEU A 355 32.43 5.91 -5.76
N ASN A 356 31.50 6.70 -5.22
CA ASN A 356 30.22 6.18 -4.73
C ASN A 356 29.36 5.63 -5.87
N MET A 357 29.36 6.29 -7.03
CA MET A 357 28.62 5.84 -8.22
C MET A 357 29.22 4.57 -8.83
N ILE A 358 30.56 4.40 -8.79
CA ILE A 358 31.22 3.15 -9.19
C ILE A 358 30.82 2.02 -8.23
N LYS A 359 30.82 2.28 -6.91
CA LYS A 359 30.44 1.28 -5.89
C LYS A 359 28.97 0.85 -5.98
N SER A 360 28.07 1.76 -6.36
CA SER A 360 26.65 1.44 -6.55
C SER A 360 26.34 0.87 -7.94
N GLY A 361 27.32 0.76 -8.84
CA GLY A 361 27.11 0.26 -10.21
C GLY A 361 26.38 1.25 -11.12
N GLU A 362 26.30 2.54 -10.76
CA GLU A 362 25.61 3.57 -11.54
C GLU A 362 26.42 4.08 -12.74
N ILE A 363 27.76 3.96 -12.68
CA ILE A 363 28.69 4.29 -13.76
C ILE A 363 29.87 3.32 -13.76
N TYR A 364 30.44 3.09 -14.94
CA TYR A 364 31.70 2.39 -15.11
C TYR A 364 32.80 3.40 -15.40
N ALA A 365 33.65 3.63 -14.41
CA ALA A 365 34.75 4.56 -14.52
C ALA A 365 35.95 4.09 -13.71
N SER A 366 37.14 4.54 -14.11
CA SER A 366 38.39 4.32 -13.39
C SER A 366 39.03 5.66 -13.06
N ILE A 367 39.41 5.85 -11.80
CA ILE A 367 40.03 7.09 -11.32
C ILE A 367 41.55 6.90 -11.33
N ASN A 368 42.27 7.81 -11.99
CA ASN A 368 43.72 7.88 -11.92
C ASN A 368 44.13 9.08 -11.05
N GLN A 369 44.48 8.81 -9.80
CA GLN A 369 44.86 9.84 -8.83
C GLN A 369 46.17 10.54 -9.16
N LYS A 370 47.10 9.90 -9.89
CA LYS A 370 48.39 10.52 -10.23
C LYS A 370 48.21 11.67 -11.22
N ASP A 371 47.33 11.49 -12.18
CA ASP A 371 47.07 12.46 -13.24
C ASP A 371 45.83 13.33 -12.95
N GLY A 372 45.07 13.02 -11.91
CA GLY A 372 43.82 13.72 -11.57
C GLY A 372 42.72 13.53 -12.61
N MET A 373 42.73 12.41 -13.33
CA MET A 373 41.84 12.13 -14.47
C MET A 373 40.89 10.97 -14.16
N VAL A 374 39.70 11.04 -14.74
CA VAL A 374 38.68 9.99 -14.73
C VAL A 374 38.56 9.43 -16.15
N LEU A 375 38.73 8.12 -16.27
CA LEU A 375 38.48 7.37 -17.49
C LEU A 375 37.10 6.72 -17.39
N PHE A 376 36.15 7.20 -18.18
CA PHE A 376 34.86 6.57 -18.35
C PHE A 376 34.99 5.33 -19.25
N LYS A 377 34.36 4.24 -18.86
CA LYS A 377 34.31 2.98 -19.60
C LYS A 377 32.86 2.67 -19.93
N ASP A 378 32.67 1.89 -20.99
CA ASP A 378 31.36 1.30 -21.28
C ASP A 378 31.10 0.11 -20.36
N ASP A 379 29.84 -0.34 -20.34
CA ASP A 379 29.39 -1.52 -19.62
C ASP A 379 30.35 -2.70 -19.86
N PRO A 380 30.88 -3.33 -18.79
CA PRO A 380 31.81 -4.44 -18.91
C PRO A 380 31.14 -5.72 -19.41
N GLU A 381 29.81 -5.76 -19.45
CA GLU A 381 29.02 -6.94 -19.78
C GLU A 381 29.01 -7.21 -21.29
N LYS A 382 29.62 -8.32 -21.68
CA LYS A 382 29.75 -8.75 -23.09
C LYS A 382 28.68 -9.77 -23.51
N TYR A 383 27.66 -9.99 -22.68
CA TYR A 383 26.53 -10.92 -22.92
C TYR A 383 26.93 -12.38 -23.23
N ASN A 384 28.14 -12.78 -22.86
CA ASN A 384 28.70 -14.11 -23.12
C ASN A 384 29.02 -14.89 -21.83
N SER A 385 28.66 -14.33 -20.68
CA SER A 385 28.88 -14.95 -19.38
C SER A 385 27.78 -15.98 -19.06
N PRO A 386 28.11 -17.03 -18.30
CA PRO A 386 27.10 -17.94 -17.77
C PRO A 386 26.11 -17.24 -16.82
N GLU A 387 26.54 -16.13 -16.18
CA GLU A 387 25.68 -15.30 -15.33
C GLU A 387 24.57 -14.61 -16.15
N MET A 388 24.89 -14.09 -17.34
CA MET A 388 23.89 -13.50 -18.22
C MET A 388 22.90 -14.56 -18.74
N PHE A 389 23.37 -15.78 -19.02
CA PHE A 389 22.48 -16.89 -19.36
C PHE A 389 21.48 -17.18 -18.23
N LEU A 390 21.94 -17.23 -16.98
CA LEU A 390 21.08 -17.44 -15.82
C LEU A 390 20.09 -16.28 -15.63
N ASN A 391 20.53 -15.04 -15.80
CA ASN A 391 19.67 -13.85 -15.73
C ASN A 391 18.57 -13.90 -16.79
N VAL A 392 18.91 -14.23 -18.04
CA VAL A 392 17.95 -14.40 -19.14
C VAL A 392 16.98 -15.55 -18.83
N GLN A 393 17.46 -16.69 -18.35
CA GLN A 393 16.62 -17.82 -17.97
C GLN A 393 15.61 -17.45 -16.86
N ASN A 394 16.06 -16.71 -15.84
CA ASN A 394 15.18 -16.22 -14.76
C ASN A 394 14.13 -15.25 -15.30
N ASN A 395 14.52 -14.32 -16.17
CA ASN A 395 13.60 -13.38 -16.80
C ASN A 395 12.57 -14.09 -17.68
N ILE A 396 12.99 -15.10 -18.46
CA ILE A 396 12.08 -15.94 -19.26
C ILE A 396 11.10 -16.68 -18.34
N THR A 397 11.58 -17.27 -17.25
CA THR A 397 10.72 -17.99 -16.29
C THR A 397 9.67 -17.06 -15.69
N HIS A 398 10.08 -15.86 -15.28
CA HIS A 398 9.17 -14.82 -14.77
C HIS A 398 8.11 -14.41 -15.79
N VAL A 399 8.50 -14.20 -17.06
CA VAL A 399 7.54 -13.88 -18.14
C VAL A 399 6.57 -15.05 -18.38
N LEU A 400 7.05 -16.30 -18.37
CA LEU A 400 6.19 -17.48 -18.52
C LEU A 400 5.18 -17.60 -17.37
N ASP A 401 5.58 -17.29 -16.14
CA ASP A 401 4.68 -17.31 -14.99
C ASP A 401 3.61 -16.22 -15.08
N GLN A 402 3.98 -15.01 -15.54
CA GLN A 402 3.00 -13.95 -15.83
C GLN A 402 2.02 -14.36 -16.93
N VAL A 403 2.49 -15.01 -18.01
CA VAL A 403 1.62 -15.52 -19.09
C VAL A 403 0.65 -16.59 -18.56
N ARG A 404 1.12 -17.51 -17.71
CA ARG A 404 0.23 -18.50 -17.06
C ARG A 404 -0.85 -17.82 -16.22
N GLN A 405 -0.49 -16.78 -15.49
CA GLN A 405 -1.43 -16.02 -14.68
C GLN A 405 -2.47 -15.29 -15.54
N ILE A 406 -2.06 -14.66 -16.64
CA ILE A 406 -2.96 -14.01 -17.60
C ILE A 406 -3.94 -15.03 -18.19
N ASN A 407 -3.46 -16.20 -18.61
CA ASN A 407 -4.31 -17.26 -19.16
C ASN A 407 -5.35 -17.72 -18.13
N LYS A 408 -4.95 -17.89 -16.86
CA LYS A 408 -5.88 -18.24 -15.78
C LYS A 408 -6.95 -17.17 -15.57
N MET A 409 -6.57 -15.89 -15.59
CA MET A 409 -7.53 -14.78 -15.50
C MET A 409 -8.48 -14.74 -16.70
N GLU A 410 -7.98 -15.03 -17.91
CA GLU A 410 -8.79 -15.13 -19.11
C GLU A 410 -9.81 -16.27 -19.01
N GLU A 411 -9.40 -17.46 -18.55
CA GLU A 411 -10.29 -18.57 -18.26
C GLU A 411 -11.40 -18.19 -17.27
N GLU A 412 -11.06 -17.52 -16.16
CA GLU A 412 -12.04 -17.05 -15.17
C GLU A 412 -13.04 -16.04 -15.77
N ILE A 413 -12.59 -15.16 -16.67
CA ILE A 413 -13.47 -14.21 -17.37
C ILE A 413 -14.39 -14.94 -18.35
N ILE A 414 -13.88 -15.90 -19.12
CA ILE A 414 -14.65 -16.67 -20.11
C ILE A 414 -15.72 -17.52 -19.41
N LEU A 415 -15.40 -18.08 -18.23
CA LEU A 415 -16.34 -18.87 -17.43
C LEU A 415 -17.38 -18.01 -16.68
N ASN A 416 -17.21 -16.68 -16.66
CA ASN A 416 -18.11 -15.79 -15.93
C ASN A 416 -19.50 -15.75 -16.59
N PRO A 417 -20.59 -16.10 -15.87
CA PRO A 417 -21.92 -16.19 -16.45
C PRO A 417 -22.44 -14.86 -17.01
N MET A 418 -22.01 -13.72 -16.45
CA MET A 418 -22.39 -12.39 -16.97
C MET A 418 -21.68 -12.08 -18.29
N TYR A 419 -20.42 -12.50 -18.42
CA TYR A 419 -19.68 -12.39 -19.67
C TYR A 419 -20.29 -13.29 -20.74
N VAL A 420 -20.60 -14.54 -20.40
CA VAL A 420 -21.25 -15.51 -21.29
C VAL A 420 -22.62 -15.02 -21.77
N LYS A 421 -23.48 -14.50 -20.87
CA LYS A 421 -24.78 -13.92 -21.24
C LYS A 421 -24.65 -12.73 -22.20
N LYS A 422 -23.67 -11.86 -21.98
CA LYS A 422 -23.42 -10.70 -22.83
C LYS A 422 -22.78 -11.07 -24.18
N ALA A 423 -21.91 -12.08 -24.19
CA ALA A 423 -21.26 -12.59 -25.40
C ALA A 423 -22.22 -13.39 -26.29
N LEU A 424 -23.20 -14.09 -25.70
CA LEU A 424 -24.25 -14.84 -26.41
C LEU A 424 -25.43 -13.95 -26.88
N GLY A 425 -25.41 -12.65 -26.60
CA GLY A 425 -26.35 -11.69 -27.19
C GLY A 425 -27.81 -11.81 -26.71
N SER A 426 -28.04 -12.04 -25.41
CA SER A 426 -29.39 -11.87 -24.85
C SER A 426 -29.75 -10.38 -24.79
N GLN A 427 -30.45 -9.89 -25.83
CA GLN A 427 -31.25 -8.66 -25.77
C GLN A 427 -32.39 -8.88 -24.77
N ASP A 428 -32.24 -8.43 -23.53
CA ASP A 428 -33.36 -8.17 -22.63
C ASP A 428 -32.84 -7.25 -21.52
N ASP A 429 -32.73 -5.95 -21.83
CA ASP A 429 -32.75 -4.86 -20.83
C ASP A 429 -32.83 -3.47 -21.54
N ASP A 430 -33.75 -3.34 -22.51
CA ASP A 430 -34.13 -2.04 -23.10
C ASP A 430 -35.53 -1.59 -22.65
N LEU A 431 -36.04 -2.12 -21.53
CA LEU A 431 -37.44 -1.94 -21.12
C LEU A 431 -37.66 -1.54 -19.65
N THR A 432 -36.82 -0.69 -19.06
CA THR A 432 -37.26 0.13 -17.91
C THR A 432 -36.49 1.44 -17.79
N SER A 433 -36.88 2.46 -18.59
CA SER A 433 -36.97 3.87 -18.15
C SER A 433 -37.25 4.80 -19.34
N GLN A 434 -38.45 4.72 -19.93
CA GLN A 434 -38.97 5.83 -20.74
C GLN A 434 -39.72 6.80 -19.81
N HIS A 435 -39.09 7.90 -19.44
CA HIS A 435 -39.82 9.11 -19.09
C HIS A 435 -40.36 9.73 -20.40
N PRO A 436 -41.68 9.91 -20.58
CA PRO A 436 -42.20 10.56 -21.78
C PRO A 436 -42.02 12.07 -21.63
N LYS A 437 -41.10 12.66 -22.42
CA LYS A 437 -41.14 14.10 -22.70
C LYS A 437 -42.20 14.33 -23.77
N THR A 438 -43.33 14.88 -23.37
CA THR A 438 -44.34 15.46 -24.25
C THR A 438 -43.74 16.60 -25.06
N PHE A 439 -43.58 16.40 -26.37
CA PHE A 439 -43.27 17.45 -27.32
C PHE A 439 -44.61 17.96 -27.88
N SER A 440 -45.07 19.11 -27.41
CA SER A 440 -46.19 19.84 -28.01
C SER A 440 -45.64 20.87 -28.99
N GLY A 441 -45.90 20.67 -30.27
CA GLY A 441 -45.64 21.63 -31.33
C GLY A 441 -46.39 21.18 -32.57
N ASP A 442 -47.67 21.57 -32.65
CA ASP A 442 -48.48 21.36 -33.85
C ASP A 442 -48.03 22.31 -34.97
N PRO A 443 -48.15 21.90 -36.25
CA PRO A 443 -47.70 22.65 -37.41
C PRO A 443 -48.86 23.36 -38.10
N THR A 444 -48.80 24.69 -38.27
CA THR A 444 -49.54 25.40 -39.33
C THR A 444 -48.93 26.77 -39.62
N ASP A 445 -48.75 27.01 -40.92
CA ASP A 445 -48.36 28.21 -41.69
C ASP A 445 -46.91 28.72 -41.64
#